data_AF-A0A5J9U6F8-F1
#
_entry.id   AF-A0A5J9U6F8-F1
#
_cell.length_a   1.000
_cell.length_b   1.000
_cell.length_c   1.000
_cell.angle_alpha   90.00
_cell.angle_beta   90.00
_cell.angle_gamma   90.00
#
_symmetry.space_group_name_H-M   'P 1'
#
loop_
_entity.id
_entity.type
_entity.pdbx_description
1 polymer ?
#
loop_
_entity_poly.entity_id
_entity_poly.type
_entity_poly.pdbx_seq_one_letter_code
_entity_poly.pdbx_strand_id
1 'polypeptide(L)'
;MQAAKLASESGIILRNHIPPHWKDYKKDATHLKELMGKVAAQFTIDIEDKAVKNACTDLLKGGQRQLRYQLKKTYFDGVPANEVPTTTPVTRMTDDQWKALVEMWSSSKHKEKCVANKKNREKVQFHQSTGNRMKYKDVEPNAIDMFEECHNSTKTGMSEAVKAQMKAIVDEPAPEGKEPKTPAEAVAQTAVPKRSSKARVHELEAQVEAEKQCSAELREKLALDKKVMESEAAREKEREEMAQARKKEQEEMEEAIKKQKEEMAELRKQYEATNNLQKCSPNRPTGGRLELVAR
;
A
#
# COMPACT_ATOMS: atom_id res chain seq x y z
N MET A 1 2.11 -6.37 -1.73
CA MET A 1 0.68 -6.21 -1.34
C MET A 1 0.48 -5.64 0.07
N GLN A 2 1.40 -5.84 1.01
CA GLN A 2 1.25 -5.38 2.41
C GLN A 2 1.11 -3.85 2.56
N ALA A 3 1.82 -3.04 1.78
CA ALA A 3 1.73 -1.57 1.85
C ALA A 3 0.33 -1.02 1.50
N ALA A 4 -0.35 -1.62 0.52
CA ALA A 4 -1.70 -1.21 0.13
C ALA A 4 -2.74 -1.57 1.20
N LYS A 5 -2.59 -2.74 1.83
CA LYS A 5 -3.41 -3.17 2.97
C LYS A 5 -3.22 -2.24 4.17
N LEU A 6 -1.96 -1.93 4.50
CA LEU A 6 -1.60 -0.97 5.54
C LEU A 6 -2.25 0.39 5.30
N ALA A 7 -2.15 0.92 4.07
CA ALA A 7 -2.74 2.20 3.71
C ALA A 7 -4.29 2.19 3.82
N SER A 8 -4.94 1.08 3.44
CA SER A 8 -6.40 0.92 3.52
C SER A 8 -6.88 0.89 4.97
N GLU A 9 -6.27 0.05 5.81
CA GLU A 9 -6.64 -0.13 7.22
C GLU A 9 -6.30 1.12 8.04
N SER A 10 -5.12 1.69 7.81
CA SER A 10 -4.75 3.00 8.36
C SER A 10 -5.75 4.07 7.94
N GLY A 11 -6.20 4.05 6.67
CA GLY A 11 -7.22 4.95 6.15
C GLY A 11 -8.58 4.82 6.86
N ILE A 12 -9.00 3.61 7.25
CA ILE A 12 -10.23 3.39 8.04
C ILE A 12 -10.10 4.04 9.42
N ILE A 13 -8.97 3.83 10.10
CA ILE A 13 -8.71 4.33 11.45
C ILE A 13 -8.64 5.86 11.44
N LEU A 14 -7.92 6.40 10.46
CA LEU A 14 -7.79 7.83 10.20
C LEU A 14 -9.17 8.49 10.02
N ARG A 15 -10.08 7.85 9.30
CA ARG A 15 -11.40 8.42 9.00
C ARG A 15 -12.25 8.75 10.23
N ASN A 16 -11.99 8.17 11.40
CA ASN A 16 -12.83 8.34 12.60
C ASN A 16 -12.32 9.40 13.59
N HIS A 17 -11.01 9.67 13.63
CA HIS A 17 -10.41 10.61 14.60
C HIS A 17 -9.26 11.41 13.98
N ILE A 18 -9.58 12.36 13.10
CA ILE A 18 -8.61 13.34 12.59
C ILE A 18 -8.89 14.74 13.18
N PRO A 19 -8.10 15.18 14.16
CA PRO A 19 -7.99 16.57 14.53
C PRO A 19 -7.71 17.46 13.31
N PRO A 20 -8.28 18.67 13.25
CA PRO A 20 -8.04 19.58 12.16
C PRO A 20 -6.57 19.88 12.03
N HIS A 21 -5.84 20.15 13.12
CA HIS A 21 -4.48 20.70 13.04
C HIS A 21 -3.40 19.73 13.54
N TRP A 22 -2.29 19.62 12.79
CA TRP A 22 -1.18 18.71 13.12
C TRP A 22 -0.54 18.99 14.49
N LYS A 23 -0.53 20.25 14.96
CA LYS A 23 -0.01 20.55 16.31
C LYS A 23 -0.85 19.92 17.43
N ASP A 24 -2.12 19.62 17.18
CA ASP A 24 -2.98 19.00 18.20
C ASP A 24 -2.62 17.52 18.37
N TYR A 25 -2.21 16.85 17.28
CA TYR A 25 -1.62 15.51 17.33
C TYR A 25 -0.32 15.41 18.13
N LYS A 26 0.47 16.50 18.21
CA LYS A 26 1.68 16.50 19.06
C LYS A 26 1.35 16.57 20.55
N LYS A 27 0.17 17.08 20.90
CA LYS A 27 -0.31 17.15 22.28
C LYS A 27 -0.94 15.81 22.67
N ASP A 28 -1.74 15.25 21.77
CA ASP A 28 -2.49 14.01 22.00
C ASP A 28 -1.91 12.86 21.16
N ALA A 29 -0.94 12.15 21.74
CA ALA A 29 -0.30 10.99 21.10
C ALA A 29 -1.21 9.75 21.00
N THR A 30 -2.42 9.81 21.55
CA THR A 30 -3.41 8.72 21.58
C THR A 30 -3.75 8.23 20.18
N HIS A 31 -4.02 9.14 19.25
CA HIS A 31 -4.37 8.77 17.87
C HIS A 31 -3.23 8.08 17.11
N LEU A 32 -1.99 8.49 17.35
CA LEU A 32 -0.82 7.83 16.76
C LEU A 32 -0.61 6.45 17.40
N LYS A 33 -0.77 6.33 18.72
CA LYS A 33 -0.67 5.07 19.45
C LYS A 33 -1.75 4.07 19.04
N GLU A 34 -2.99 4.52 18.85
CA GLU A 34 -4.09 3.67 18.36
C GLU A 34 -3.84 3.17 16.95
N LEU A 35 -3.36 4.04 16.06
CA LEU A 35 -2.97 3.64 14.70
C LEU A 35 -1.85 2.61 14.75
N MET A 36 -0.80 2.88 15.52
CA MET A 36 0.34 1.97 15.69
C MET A 36 -0.08 0.64 16.31
N GLY A 37 -0.95 0.63 17.32
CA GLY A 37 -1.44 -0.59 17.94
C GLY A 37 -2.25 -1.46 16.98
N LYS A 38 -3.09 -0.86 16.14
CA LYS A 38 -3.84 -1.58 15.10
C LYS A 38 -2.92 -2.09 13.99
N VAL A 39 -1.95 -1.28 13.55
CA VAL A 39 -0.94 -1.70 12.57
C VAL A 39 -0.12 -2.88 13.09
N ALA A 40 0.27 -2.87 14.37
CA ALA A 40 1.01 -3.96 14.98
C ALA A 40 0.19 -5.23 15.17
N ALA A 41 -1.12 -5.10 15.41
CA ALA A 41 -2.01 -6.25 15.50
C ALA A 41 -2.23 -6.92 14.13
N GLN A 42 -2.23 -6.14 13.04
CA GLN A 42 -2.48 -6.65 11.68
C GLN A 42 -1.23 -7.05 10.91
N PHE A 43 -0.11 -6.40 11.20
CA PHE A 43 1.17 -6.66 10.58
C PHE A 43 2.17 -6.90 11.70
N THR A 44 2.90 -8.02 11.65
CA THR A 44 3.97 -8.37 12.60
C THR A 44 5.14 -7.39 12.45
N ILE A 45 4.92 -6.15 12.88
CA ILE A 45 5.79 -5.00 12.70
C ILE A 45 6.21 -4.52 14.08
N ASP A 46 7.51 -4.24 14.22
CA ASP A 46 8.03 -3.64 15.42
C ASP A 46 7.54 -2.19 15.55
N ILE A 47 6.79 -1.94 16.63
CA ILE A 47 6.17 -0.66 16.97
C ILE A 47 7.23 0.37 17.38
N GLU A 48 8.37 -0.10 17.88
CA GLU A 48 9.43 0.76 18.40
C GLU A 48 10.30 1.33 17.28
N ASP A 49 10.28 0.71 16.09
CA ASP A 49 11.03 1.16 14.92
C ASP A 49 10.65 2.59 14.52
N LYS A 50 11.69 3.41 14.33
CA LYS A 50 11.59 4.78 13.85
C LYS A 50 10.99 4.84 12.45
N ALA A 51 11.28 3.88 11.58
CA ALA A 51 10.73 3.84 10.23
C ALA A 51 9.20 3.67 10.24
N VAL A 52 8.71 2.78 11.10
CA VAL A 52 7.27 2.51 11.28
C VAL A 52 6.56 3.73 11.87
N LYS A 53 7.14 4.34 12.90
CA LYS A 53 6.63 5.61 13.47
C LYS A 53 6.54 6.73 12.42
N ASN A 54 7.56 6.87 11.58
CA ASN A 54 7.57 7.86 10.51
C ASN A 54 6.50 7.57 9.44
N ALA A 55 6.38 6.31 9.01
CA ALA A 55 5.39 5.91 8.02
C ALA A 55 3.95 6.15 8.51
N CYS A 56 3.63 5.73 9.74
CA CYS A 56 2.34 5.99 10.37
C CYS A 56 2.07 7.50 10.52
N THR A 57 3.10 8.27 10.87
CA THR A 57 3.01 9.74 10.97
C THR A 57 2.72 10.39 9.62
N ASP A 58 3.34 9.93 8.54
CA ASP A 58 3.12 10.50 7.21
C ASP A 58 1.75 10.11 6.63
N LEU A 59 1.26 8.90 6.93
CA LEU A 59 -0.13 8.50 6.64
C LEU A 59 -1.14 9.43 7.34
N LEU A 60 -0.90 9.76 8.62
CA LEU A 60 -1.73 10.71 9.38
C LEU A 60 -1.75 12.11 8.75
N LYS A 61 -0.57 12.65 8.42
CA LYS A 61 -0.47 13.97 7.76
C LYS A 61 -1.18 13.96 6.40
N GLY A 62 -1.02 12.89 5.63
CA GLY A 62 -1.67 12.71 4.34
C GLY A 62 -3.19 12.70 4.46
N GLY A 63 -3.73 11.87 5.35
CA GLY A 63 -5.17 11.77 5.61
C GLY A 63 -5.78 13.11 6.06
N GLN A 64 -5.12 13.81 6.98
CA GLN A 64 -5.54 15.13 7.44
C GLN A 64 -5.56 16.17 6.32
N ARG A 65 -4.49 16.23 5.52
CA ARG A 65 -4.41 17.16 4.38
C ARG A 65 -5.54 16.90 3.39
N GLN A 66 -5.83 15.63 3.10
CA GLN A 66 -6.89 15.25 2.19
C GLN A 66 -8.27 15.62 2.75
N LEU A 67 -8.54 15.35 4.03
CA LEU A 67 -9.79 15.73 4.69
C LEU A 67 -10.03 17.24 4.61
N ARG A 68 -9.02 18.05 4.98
CA ARG A 68 -9.09 19.52 4.89
C ARG A 68 -9.35 20.00 3.46
N TYR A 69 -8.69 19.37 2.47
CA TYR A 69 -8.89 19.73 1.08
C TYR A 69 -10.33 19.46 0.62
N GLN A 70 -10.89 18.29 0.94
CA GLN A 70 -12.27 17.95 0.60
C GLN A 70 -13.25 18.93 1.25
N LEU A 71 -13.11 19.17 2.56
CA LEU A 71 -13.95 20.13 3.29
C LEU A 71 -13.92 21.53 2.68
N LYS A 72 -12.71 22.03 2.38
CA LYS A 72 -12.54 23.35 1.76
C LYS A 72 -13.20 23.39 0.39
N LYS A 73 -12.99 22.35 -0.43
CA LYS A 73 -13.53 22.28 -1.79
C LYS A 73 -15.07 22.22 -1.81
N THR A 74 -15.69 21.52 -0.86
CA THR A 74 -17.15 21.30 -0.85
C THR A 74 -17.93 22.42 -0.18
N TYR A 75 -17.39 23.03 0.88
CA TYR A 75 -18.16 23.93 1.75
C TYR A 75 -17.61 25.36 1.82
N PHE A 76 -16.45 25.64 1.22
CA PHE A 76 -15.80 26.96 1.32
C PHE A 76 -15.45 27.56 -0.04
N ASP A 77 -14.81 26.78 -0.92
CA ASP A 77 -14.43 27.26 -2.25
C ASP A 77 -15.68 27.47 -3.12
N GLY A 78 -15.92 28.72 -3.54
CA GLY A 78 -17.06 29.08 -4.40
C GLY A 78 -18.37 29.36 -3.66
N VAL A 79 -18.40 29.24 -2.34
CA VAL A 79 -19.56 29.57 -1.49
C VAL A 79 -19.42 31.02 -1.01
N PRO A 80 -20.46 31.87 -1.15
CA PRO A 80 -20.42 33.23 -0.59
C PRO A 80 -20.32 33.17 0.94
N ALA A 81 -19.63 34.13 1.55
CA ALA A 81 -19.30 34.09 2.99
C ALA A 81 -20.52 33.95 3.92
N ASN A 82 -21.70 34.37 3.47
CA ASN A 82 -22.96 34.30 4.22
C ASN A 82 -23.58 32.89 4.24
N GLU A 83 -23.14 31.99 3.36
CA GLU A 83 -23.66 30.63 3.21
C GLU A 83 -22.69 29.56 3.74
N VAL A 84 -21.51 29.97 4.23
CA VAL A 84 -20.58 29.05 4.87
C VAL A 84 -21.24 28.51 6.14
N PRO A 85 -21.43 27.18 6.28
CA PRO A 85 -22.07 26.60 7.45
C PRO A 85 -21.36 27.06 8.73
N THR A 86 -22.11 27.56 9.71
CA THR A 86 -21.58 27.88 11.05
C THR A 86 -21.46 26.63 11.92
N THR A 87 -22.19 25.58 11.57
CA THR A 87 -22.17 24.24 12.17
C THR A 87 -21.30 23.30 11.34
N THR A 88 -20.79 22.25 11.97
CA THR A 88 -19.96 21.25 11.30
C THR A 88 -20.72 20.53 10.20
N PRO A 89 -20.22 20.55 8.96
CA PRO A 89 -20.82 19.78 7.88
C PRO A 89 -20.46 18.28 7.96
N VAL A 90 -19.68 17.86 8.95
CA VAL A 90 -19.21 16.49 9.13
C VAL A 90 -19.35 16.08 10.59
N THR A 91 -20.09 15.00 10.85
CA THR A 91 -20.38 14.42 12.17
C THR A 91 -19.13 14.08 13.01
N ARG A 92 -17.95 14.01 12.38
CA ARG A 92 -16.68 13.58 12.98
C ARG A 92 -15.79 14.74 13.43
N MET A 93 -16.27 15.97 13.33
CA MET A 93 -15.54 17.18 13.71
C MET A 93 -16.42 18.01 14.64
N THR A 94 -15.82 18.72 15.60
CA THR A 94 -16.57 19.62 16.49
C THR A 94 -16.75 21.00 15.85
N ASP A 95 -17.81 21.70 16.23
CA ASP A 95 -18.14 23.01 15.63
C ASP A 95 -17.02 24.03 15.82
N ASP A 96 -16.32 23.98 16.95
CA ASP A 96 -15.18 24.85 17.23
C ASP A 96 -13.99 24.56 16.31
N GLN A 97 -13.75 23.28 16.05
CA GLN A 97 -12.71 22.83 15.12
C GLN A 97 -13.01 23.28 13.69
N TRP A 98 -14.26 23.24 13.27
CA TRP A 98 -14.70 23.76 11.98
C TRP A 98 -14.53 25.28 11.88
N LYS A 99 -14.99 26.03 12.88
CA LYS A 99 -14.84 27.50 12.92
C LYS A 99 -13.38 27.92 12.82
N ALA A 100 -12.49 27.24 13.54
CA ALA A 100 -11.04 27.50 13.46
C ALA A 100 -10.46 27.25 12.05
N LEU A 101 -10.99 26.27 11.30
CA LEU A 101 -10.59 26.05 9.90
C LEU A 101 -11.09 27.16 8.98
N VAL A 102 -12.36 27.55 9.11
CA VAL A 102 -12.97 28.62 8.31
C VAL A 102 -12.27 29.95 8.55
N GLU A 103 -11.96 30.28 9.80
CA GLU A 103 -11.18 31.46 10.19
C GLU A 103 -9.77 31.43 9.55
N MET A 104 -9.09 30.28 9.64
CA MET A 104 -7.77 30.09 9.04
C MET A 104 -7.80 30.27 7.52
N TRP A 105 -8.80 29.71 6.82
CA TRP A 105 -8.94 29.86 5.36
C TRP A 105 -9.34 31.28 4.94
N SER A 106 -10.09 31.98 5.79
CA SER A 106 -10.52 33.36 5.55
C SER A 106 -9.40 34.39 5.78
N SER A 107 -8.40 34.06 6.61
CA SER A 107 -7.27 34.95 6.93
C SER A 107 -6.49 35.41 5.69
N SER A 108 -6.14 36.71 5.64
CA SER A 108 -5.40 37.31 4.50
C SER A 108 -4.08 36.57 4.22
N LYS A 109 -3.32 36.29 5.28
CA LYS A 109 -2.04 35.57 5.21
C LYS A 109 -2.17 34.18 4.56
N HIS A 110 -3.28 33.47 4.79
CA HIS A 110 -3.52 32.17 4.15
C HIS A 110 -3.88 32.34 2.68
N LYS A 111 -4.75 33.32 2.34
CA LYS A 111 -5.13 33.63 0.95
C LYS A 111 -3.91 34.03 0.10
N GLU A 112 -3.06 34.90 0.61
CA GLU A 112 -1.81 35.32 -0.05
C GLU A 112 -0.91 34.12 -0.36
N LYS A 113 -0.71 33.22 0.61
CA LYS A 113 0.07 31.99 0.42
C LYS A 113 -0.56 31.06 -0.61
N CYS A 114 -1.89 30.91 -0.62
CA CYS A 114 -2.58 30.10 -1.63
C CYS A 114 -2.37 30.66 -3.04
N VAL A 115 -2.49 31.98 -3.23
CA VAL A 115 -2.26 32.64 -4.51
C VAL A 115 -0.80 32.49 -4.96
N ALA A 116 0.16 32.70 -4.06
CA ALA A 116 1.57 32.50 -4.35
C ALA A 116 1.88 31.05 -4.75
N ASN A 117 1.35 30.07 -4.02
CA ASN A 117 1.52 28.65 -4.33
C ASN A 117 0.89 28.26 -5.67
N LYS A 118 -0.26 28.85 -6.02
CA LYS A 118 -0.90 28.65 -7.33
C LYS A 118 -0.02 29.17 -8.47
N LYS A 119 0.49 30.41 -8.35
CA LYS A 119 1.45 30.99 -9.31
C LYS A 119 2.72 30.15 -9.42
N ASN A 120 3.23 29.62 -8.30
CA ASN A 120 4.40 28.75 -8.32
C ASN A 120 4.10 27.43 -9.04
N ARG A 121 2.92 26.85 -8.85
CA ARG A 121 2.50 25.63 -9.56
C ARG A 121 2.37 25.85 -11.07
N GLU A 122 1.85 27.01 -11.48
CA GLU A 122 1.76 27.41 -12.90
C GLU A 122 3.15 27.58 -13.55
N LYS A 123 4.18 27.91 -12.76
CA LYS A 123 5.58 27.99 -13.23
C LYS A 123 6.28 26.63 -13.32
N VAL A 124 5.72 25.56 -12.75
CA VAL A 124 6.31 24.23 -12.84
C VAL A 124 6.10 23.69 -14.25
N GLN A 125 7.12 23.83 -15.11
CA GLN A 125 7.08 23.39 -16.51
C GLN A 125 7.19 21.86 -16.67
N PHE A 126 7.98 21.21 -15.81
CA PHE A 126 8.24 19.77 -15.90
C PHE A 126 7.89 19.11 -14.57
N HIS A 127 7.13 18.01 -14.63
CA HIS A 127 6.91 17.21 -13.44
C HIS A 127 8.20 16.47 -13.11
N GLN A 128 8.55 16.37 -11.82
CA GLN A 128 9.84 15.84 -11.36
C GLN A 128 10.03 14.35 -11.72
N SER A 129 8.92 13.67 -12.01
CA SER A 129 8.83 12.28 -12.47
C SER A 129 8.85 12.14 -14.00
N THR A 130 8.76 13.26 -14.72
CA THR A 130 8.94 13.31 -16.16
C THR A 130 10.43 13.37 -16.43
N GLY A 131 11.06 12.19 -16.52
CA GLY A 131 12.47 12.08 -16.84
C GLY A 131 12.86 12.85 -18.10
N ASN A 132 14.15 13.16 -18.23
CA ASN A 132 14.77 14.03 -19.24
C ASN A 132 14.45 13.67 -20.72
N ARG A 133 13.83 12.52 -20.99
CA ARG A 133 13.44 12.06 -22.34
C ARG A 133 12.35 12.87 -23.01
N MET A 134 11.52 13.63 -22.29
CA MET A 134 10.37 14.29 -22.94
C MET A 134 10.71 15.60 -23.67
N LYS A 135 11.91 16.17 -23.47
CA LYS A 135 12.31 17.43 -24.12
C LYS A 135 12.87 17.22 -25.52
N TYR A 136 13.43 16.05 -25.79
CA TYR A 136 14.14 15.72 -27.03
C TYR A 136 13.34 14.66 -27.78
N LYS A 137 12.23 15.05 -28.39
CA LYS A 137 11.30 14.12 -29.04
C LYS A 137 11.83 13.59 -30.37
N ASP A 138 12.59 14.40 -31.11
CA ASP A 138 12.93 14.12 -32.51
C ASP A 138 14.42 14.30 -32.86
N VAL A 139 15.26 14.72 -31.88
CA VAL A 139 16.70 14.93 -32.06
C VAL A 139 17.41 14.30 -30.87
N GLU A 140 18.35 13.39 -31.11
CA GLU A 140 19.20 12.86 -30.04
C GLU A 140 20.01 14.02 -29.44
N PRO A 141 19.78 14.37 -28.16
CA PRO A 141 20.46 15.50 -27.56
C PRO A 141 21.96 15.22 -27.52
N ASN A 142 22.73 16.22 -27.95
CA ASN A 142 24.17 16.12 -27.88
C ASN A 142 24.61 16.03 -26.42
N ALA A 143 25.71 15.32 -26.14
CA ALA A 143 26.23 15.15 -24.78
C ALA A 143 26.52 16.51 -24.10
N ILE A 144 26.92 17.51 -24.89
CA ILE A 144 27.13 18.88 -24.44
C ILE A 144 25.81 19.54 -24.03
N ASP A 145 24.73 19.37 -24.79
CA ASP A 145 23.42 19.96 -24.49
C ASP A 145 22.84 19.39 -23.20
N MET A 146 22.93 18.06 -23.04
CA MET A 146 22.52 17.39 -21.81
C MET A 146 23.35 17.85 -20.60
N PHE A 147 24.65 18.08 -20.80
CA PHE A 147 25.55 18.49 -19.74
C PHE A 147 25.32 19.96 -19.33
N GLU A 148 25.15 20.87 -20.29
CA GLU A 148 24.79 22.26 -20.04
C GLU A 148 23.48 22.33 -19.26
N GLU A 149 22.45 21.58 -19.65
CA GLU A 149 21.14 21.61 -18.99
C GLU A 149 21.20 21.16 -17.51
N CYS A 150 22.03 20.17 -17.20
CA CYS A 150 22.17 19.62 -15.84
C CYS A 150 23.01 20.49 -14.89
N HIS A 151 23.83 21.43 -15.41
CA HIS A 151 24.82 22.18 -14.64
C HIS A 151 24.63 23.71 -14.68
N ASN A 152 23.38 24.18 -14.61
CA ASN A 152 23.00 25.60 -14.67
C ASN A 152 22.86 26.32 -13.31
N SER A 153 23.35 25.71 -12.23
CA SER A 153 23.28 26.32 -10.89
C SER A 153 24.14 27.58 -10.83
N THR A 154 23.59 28.69 -10.33
CA THR A 154 24.36 29.94 -10.14
C THR A 154 25.44 29.84 -9.06
N LYS A 155 25.40 28.80 -8.21
CA LYS A 155 26.36 28.59 -7.11
C LYS A 155 27.37 27.47 -7.37
N THR A 156 27.04 26.52 -8.24
CA THR A 156 27.81 25.29 -8.48
C THR A 156 27.83 24.85 -9.94
N GLY A 157 27.32 25.69 -10.85
CA GLY A 157 27.24 25.41 -12.28
C GLY A 157 28.53 25.73 -13.03
N MET A 158 28.59 25.28 -14.28
CA MET A 158 29.76 25.48 -15.16
C MET A 158 29.93 26.97 -15.50
N SER A 159 31.16 27.47 -15.48
CA SER A 159 31.45 28.82 -15.96
C SER A 159 31.31 28.92 -17.49
N GLU A 160 30.95 30.11 -17.98
CA GLU A 160 30.89 30.43 -19.42
C GLU A 160 32.16 30.01 -20.17
N ALA A 161 33.32 30.16 -19.53
CA ALA A 161 34.61 29.77 -20.11
C ALA A 161 34.73 28.26 -20.37
N VAL A 162 34.18 27.42 -19.50
CA VAL A 162 34.20 25.96 -19.68
C VAL A 162 33.23 25.53 -20.79
N LYS A 163 32.07 26.19 -20.90
CA LYS A 163 31.12 25.97 -21.99
C LYS A 163 31.73 26.34 -23.36
N ALA A 164 32.43 27.47 -23.43
CA ALA A 164 33.15 27.88 -24.64
C ALA A 164 34.28 26.90 -25.01
N GLN A 165 34.99 26.35 -24.02
CA GLN A 165 36.02 25.33 -24.25
C GLN A 165 35.43 24.02 -24.78
N MET A 166 34.28 23.56 -24.26
CA MET A 166 33.60 22.37 -24.77
C MET A 166 33.21 22.52 -26.24
N LYS A 167 32.70 23.69 -26.65
CA LYS A 167 32.33 23.97 -28.05
C LYS A 167 33.57 24.08 -28.95
N ALA A 168 34.61 24.78 -28.50
CA ALA A 168 35.85 24.92 -29.25
C ALA A 168 36.59 23.59 -29.50
N ILE A 169 36.52 22.62 -28.57
CA ILE A 169 37.11 21.28 -28.75
C ILE A 169 36.38 20.46 -29.81
N VAL A 170 35.08 20.69 -30.00
CA VAL A 170 34.27 20.03 -31.04
C VAL A 170 34.46 20.69 -32.41
N ASP A 171 34.68 22.01 -32.43
CA ASP A 171 34.90 22.78 -33.67
C ASP A 171 36.36 22.71 -34.21
N GLU A 172 37.29 22.07 -33.48
CA GLU A 172 38.69 21.92 -33.90
C GLU A 172 38.83 20.85 -35.01
N PRO A 173 39.25 21.21 -36.25
CA PRO A 173 39.40 20.24 -37.33
C PRO A 173 40.56 19.28 -37.03
N ALA A 174 40.27 17.97 -37.09
CA ALA A 174 41.24 16.92 -36.81
C ALA A 174 42.43 16.98 -37.80
N PRO A 175 43.70 16.89 -37.33
CA PRO A 175 44.84 16.70 -38.22
C PRO A 175 44.74 15.33 -38.93
N GLU A 176 45.11 15.30 -40.22
CA GLU A 176 45.02 14.15 -41.13
C GLU A 176 45.34 12.81 -40.43
N GLY A 177 44.32 11.95 -40.30
CA GLY A 177 44.47 10.55 -39.88
C GLY A 177 43.87 10.16 -38.51
N LYS A 178 43.13 11.03 -37.81
CA LYS A 178 42.35 10.64 -36.60
C LYS A 178 40.90 11.11 -36.69
N GLU A 179 39.97 10.29 -36.20
CA GLU A 179 38.55 10.64 -36.10
C GLU A 179 38.35 11.93 -35.29
N PRO A 180 37.40 12.81 -35.68
CA PRO A 180 37.11 14.03 -34.95
C PRO A 180 36.64 13.71 -33.51
N LYS A 181 37.09 14.49 -32.53
CA LYS A 181 36.75 14.30 -31.12
C LYS A 181 35.24 14.40 -30.94
N THR A 182 34.64 13.39 -30.33
CA THR A 182 33.18 13.38 -30.15
C THR A 182 32.76 14.36 -29.05
N PRO A 183 31.53 14.89 -29.08
CA PRO A 183 31.04 15.80 -28.05
C PRO A 183 31.10 15.23 -26.62
N ALA A 184 31.00 13.91 -26.46
CA ALA A 184 31.18 13.23 -25.18
C ALA A 184 32.63 13.32 -24.67
N GLU A 185 33.61 13.22 -25.56
CA GLU A 185 35.04 13.37 -25.21
C GLU A 185 35.40 14.81 -24.87
N ALA A 186 34.77 15.80 -25.53
CA ALA A 186 34.94 17.21 -25.21
C ALA A 186 34.44 17.54 -23.79
N VAL A 187 33.30 16.97 -23.38
CA VAL A 187 32.78 17.08 -22.01
C VAL A 187 33.71 16.37 -21.02
N ALA A 188 34.18 15.16 -21.36
CA ALA A 188 35.08 14.41 -20.49
C ALA A 188 36.40 15.14 -20.24
N GLN A 189 37.02 15.75 -21.25
CA GLN A 189 38.29 16.48 -21.11
C GLN A 189 38.18 17.74 -20.24
N THR A 190 37.09 18.48 -20.41
CA THR A 190 36.88 19.76 -19.70
C THR A 190 36.38 19.57 -18.27
N ALA A 191 35.76 18.43 -17.97
CA ALA A 191 35.23 18.12 -16.65
C ALA A 191 36.25 17.52 -15.65
N VAL A 192 37.47 17.14 -16.06
CA VAL A 192 38.43 16.48 -15.15
C VAL A 192 39.17 17.48 -14.24
N PRO A 193 39.09 17.36 -12.91
CA PRO A 193 40.03 18.04 -12.01
C PRO A 193 41.42 17.41 -12.14
N LYS A 194 42.49 18.22 -12.16
CA LYS A 194 43.90 17.78 -12.18
C LYS A 194 44.32 17.00 -10.92
N ARG A 195 43.78 15.80 -10.67
CA ARG A 195 44.33 14.78 -9.75
C ARG A 195 43.93 13.38 -10.24
N SER A 196 44.93 12.60 -10.70
CA SER A 196 44.91 11.15 -10.94
C SER A 196 43.54 10.52 -11.28
N SER A 197 43.09 10.72 -12.52
CA SER A 197 41.75 10.34 -13.00
C SER A 197 41.50 8.84 -13.17
N LYS A 198 42.52 8.03 -13.43
CA LYS A 198 42.33 6.60 -13.77
C LYS A 198 41.85 5.74 -12.58
N ALA A 199 42.37 5.97 -11.38
CA ALA A 199 42.00 5.20 -10.20
C ALA A 199 40.56 5.47 -9.75
N ARG A 200 40.12 6.74 -9.81
CA ARG A 200 38.76 7.14 -9.41
C ARG A 200 37.70 6.70 -10.42
N VAL A 201 38.01 6.66 -11.71
CA VAL A 201 37.10 6.12 -12.73
C VAL A 201 36.87 4.63 -12.50
N HIS A 202 37.94 3.87 -12.28
CA HIS A 202 37.84 2.43 -12.01
C HIS A 202 37.06 2.10 -10.73
N GLU A 203 37.18 2.95 -9.69
CA GLU A 203 36.42 2.85 -8.45
C GLU A 203 34.93 3.16 -8.66
N LEU A 204 34.61 4.20 -9.44
CA LEU A 204 33.22 4.55 -9.77
C LEU A 204 32.56 3.50 -10.67
N GLU A 205 33.28 2.94 -11.63
CA GLU A 205 32.80 1.83 -12.46
C GLU A 205 32.49 0.59 -11.61
N ALA A 206 33.35 0.26 -10.64
CA ALA A 206 33.10 -0.82 -9.69
C ALA A 206 31.87 -0.56 -8.81
N GLN A 207 31.66 0.68 -8.35
CA GLN A 207 30.47 1.05 -7.58
C GLN A 207 29.18 0.94 -8.40
N VAL A 208 29.19 1.42 -9.65
CA VAL A 208 28.02 1.33 -10.55
C VAL A 208 27.69 -0.14 -10.87
N GLU A 209 28.70 -0.98 -11.09
CA GLU A 209 28.47 -2.40 -11.38
C GLU A 209 27.96 -3.16 -10.14
N ALA A 210 28.46 -2.82 -8.95
CA ALA A 210 27.92 -3.34 -7.69
C ALA A 210 26.46 -2.90 -7.44
N GLU A 211 26.11 -1.65 -7.76
CA GLU A 211 24.72 -1.17 -7.69
C GLU A 211 23.80 -1.87 -8.69
N LYS A 212 24.27 -2.13 -9.92
CA LYS A 212 23.51 -2.91 -10.90
C LYS A 212 23.26 -4.32 -10.40
N GLN A 213 24.27 -4.98 -9.84
CA GLN A 213 24.14 -6.31 -9.24
C GLN A 213 23.15 -6.31 -8.07
N CYS A 214 23.27 -5.36 -7.14
CA CYS A 214 22.34 -5.19 -6.03
C CYS A 214 20.89 -4.94 -6.52
N SER A 215 20.72 -4.13 -7.57
CA SER A 215 19.41 -3.89 -8.18
C SER A 215 18.82 -5.12 -8.87
N ALA A 216 19.66 -5.99 -9.45
CA ALA A 216 19.25 -7.25 -10.07
C ALA A 216 18.84 -8.27 -9.02
N GLU A 217 19.62 -8.42 -7.94
CA GLU A 217 19.29 -9.27 -6.79
C GLU A 217 17.98 -8.83 -6.12
N LEU A 218 17.76 -7.52 -5.97
CA LEU A 218 16.52 -6.99 -5.41
C LEU A 218 15.31 -7.35 -6.29
N ARG A 219 15.46 -7.28 -7.63
CA ARG A 219 14.41 -7.68 -8.57
C ARG A 219 14.12 -9.18 -8.52
N GLU A 220 15.14 -10.01 -8.34
CA GLU A 220 14.99 -11.45 -8.19
C GLU A 220 14.27 -11.82 -6.89
N LYS A 221 14.66 -11.19 -5.76
CA LYS A 221 13.97 -11.36 -4.48
C LYS A 221 12.49 -10.98 -4.56
N LEU A 222 12.18 -9.86 -5.19
CA LEU A 222 10.77 -9.44 -5.39
C LEU A 222 9.99 -10.42 -6.27
N ALA A 223 10.63 -11.04 -7.27
CA ALA A 223 10.00 -12.06 -8.10
C ALA A 223 9.75 -13.36 -7.32
N LEU A 224 10.69 -13.76 -6.46
CA LEU A 224 10.54 -14.89 -5.54
C LEU A 224 9.42 -14.65 -4.52
N ASP A 225 9.39 -13.49 -3.86
CA ASP A 225 8.34 -13.13 -2.90
C ASP A 225 6.94 -13.13 -3.55
N LYS A 226 6.85 -12.67 -4.81
CA LYS A 226 5.59 -12.73 -5.56
C LYS A 226 5.13 -14.18 -5.78
N LYS A 227 6.05 -15.08 -6.17
CA LYS A 227 5.74 -16.51 -6.35
C LYS A 227 5.35 -17.19 -5.03
N VAL A 228 6.02 -16.85 -3.92
CA VAL A 228 5.68 -17.37 -2.59
C VAL A 228 4.28 -16.93 -2.19
N MET A 229 3.95 -15.64 -2.34
CA MET A 229 2.61 -15.12 -2.04
C MET A 229 1.52 -15.80 -2.88
N GLU A 230 1.76 -16.04 -4.18
CA GLU A 230 0.83 -16.74 -5.05
C GLU A 230 0.65 -18.22 -4.64
N SER A 231 1.74 -18.89 -4.26
CA SER A 231 1.70 -20.27 -3.75
C SER A 231 1.00 -20.39 -2.40
N GLU A 232 1.18 -19.43 -1.50
CA GLU A 232 0.51 -19.41 -0.20
C GLU A 232 -0.99 -19.16 -0.35
N ALA A 233 -1.39 -18.24 -1.23
CA ALA A 233 -2.80 -18.00 -1.55
C ALA A 233 -3.49 -19.24 -2.15
N ALA A 234 -2.78 -19.99 -3.02
CA ALA A 234 -3.30 -21.25 -3.55
C ALA A 234 -3.51 -22.30 -2.45
N ARG A 235 -2.56 -22.44 -1.52
CA ARG A 235 -2.66 -23.36 -0.38
C ARG A 235 -3.77 -22.96 0.60
N GLU A 236 -3.99 -21.67 0.80
CA GLU A 236 -5.07 -21.17 1.64
C GLU A 236 -6.44 -21.52 1.04
N LYS A 237 -6.60 -21.32 -0.27
CA LYS A 237 -7.81 -21.72 -0.99
C LYS A 237 -8.09 -23.22 -0.90
N GLU A 238 -7.07 -24.06 -1.07
CA GLU A 238 -7.22 -25.52 -0.90
C GLU A 238 -7.62 -25.91 0.54
N ARG A 239 -7.10 -25.22 1.55
CA ARG A 239 -7.49 -25.44 2.96
C ARG A 239 -8.94 -25.04 3.20
N GLU A 240 -9.39 -23.92 2.63
CA GLU A 240 -10.78 -23.48 2.73
C GLU A 240 -11.73 -24.49 2.07
N GLU A 241 -11.38 -24.99 0.88
CA GLU A 241 -12.14 -26.03 0.18
C GLU A 241 -12.19 -27.34 0.98
N MET A 242 -11.07 -27.80 1.54
CA MET A 242 -11.05 -28.96 2.44
C MET A 242 -11.86 -28.75 3.72
N ALA A 243 -11.81 -27.56 4.32
CA ALA A 243 -12.59 -27.25 5.51
C ALA A 243 -14.09 -27.24 5.23
N GLN A 244 -14.51 -26.71 4.07
CA GLN A 244 -15.90 -26.76 3.62
C GLN A 244 -16.37 -28.19 3.36
N ALA A 245 -15.53 -29.03 2.74
CA ALA A 245 -15.86 -30.44 2.51
C ALA A 245 -16.05 -31.19 3.86
N ARG A 246 -15.11 -31.02 4.80
CA ARG A 246 -15.23 -31.62 6.15
C ARG A 246 -16.46 -31.17 6.91
N LYS A 247 -16.84 -29.90 6.77
CA LYS A 247 -18.04 -29.38 7.42
C LYS A 247 -19.31 -30.03 6.86
N LYS A 248 -19.39 -30.20 5.54
CA LYS A 248 -20.51 -30.92 4.90
C LYS A 248 -20.56 -32.38 5.33
N GLU A 249 -19.43 -33.08 5.37
CA GLU A 249 -19.36 -34.46 5.86
C GLU A 249 -19.80 -34.58 7.32
N GLN A 250 -19.44 -33.62 8.18
CA GLN A 250 -19.91 -33.58 9.56
C GLN A 250 -21.43 -33.36 9.66
N GLU A 251 -21.98 -32.44 8.88
CA GLU A 251 -23.44 -32.18 8.83
C GLU A 251 -24.20 -33.43 8.36
N GLU A 252 -23.71 -34.13 7.33
CA GLU A 252 -24.30 -35.39 6.84
C GLU A 252 -24.22 -36.52 7.88
N MET A 253 -23.08 -36.65 8.56
CA MET A 253 -22.90 -37.62 9.65
C MET A 253 -23.85 -37.34 10.82
N GLU A 254 -24.01 -36.08 11.23
CA GLU A 254 -24.96 -35.70 12.28
C GLU A 254 -26.41 -36.01 11.90
N GLU A 255 -26.80 -35.76 10.65
CA GLU A 255 -28.14 -36.09 10.16
C GLU A 255 -28.38 -37.62 10.14
N ALA A 256 -27.37 -38.41 9.73
CA ALA A 256 -27.43 -39.87 9.76
C ALA A 256 -27.57 -40.41 11.20
N ILE A 257 -26.81 -39.86 12.16
CA ILE A 257 -26.92 -40.21 13.57
C ILE A 257 -28.32 -39.88 14.11
N LYS A 258 -28.90 -38.74 13.69
CA LYS A 258 -30.26 -38.36 14.08
C LYS A 258 -31.30 -39.36 13.56
N LYS A 259 -31.23 -39.73 12.27
CA LYS A 259 -32.12 -40.75 11.68
C LYS A 259 -32.00 -42.09 12.38
N GLN A 260 -30.77 -42.57 12.65
CA GLN A 260 -30.56 -43.82 13.39
C GLN A 260 -31.15 -43.77 14.81
N LYS A 261 -31.05 -42.62 15.50
CA LYS A 261 -31.67 -42.46 16.83
C LYS A 261 -33.19 -42.52 16.77
N GLU A 262 -33.80 -41.90 15.75
CA GLU A 262 -35.24 -41.94 15.52
C GLU A 262 -35.72 -43.37 15.23
N GLU A 263 -35.06 -44.09 14.32
CA GLU A 263 -35.36 -45.50 14.02
C GLU A 263 -35.22 -46.41 15.25
N MET A 264 -34.14 -46.24 16.03
CA MET A 264 -33.93 -47.00 17.26
C MET A 264 -35.00 -46.70 18.33
N ALA A 265 -35.49 -45.47 18.42
CA ALA A 265 -36.58 -45.11 19.31
C ALA A 265 -37.92 -45.72 18.87
N GLU A 266 -38.15 -45.80 17.56
CA GLU A 266 -39.34 -46.39 16.97
C GLU A 266 -39.39 -47.91 17.17
N LEU A 267 -38.26 -48.59 16.96
CA LEU A 267 -38.09 -50.01 17.29
C LEU A 267 -38.32 -50.28 18.79
N ARG A 268 -37.82 -49.42 19.68
CA ARG A 268 -38.10 -49.53 21.13
C ARG A 268 -39.59 -49.43 21.44
N LYS A 269 -40.30 -48.47 20.84
CA LYS A 269 -41.76 -48.35 20.99
C LYS A 269 -42.49 -49.60 20.50
N GLN A 270 -42.10 -50.15 19.35
CA GLN A 270 -42.68 -51.40 18.85
C GLN A 270 -42.42 -52.58 19.80
N TYR A 271 -41.20 -52.69 20.33
CA TYR A 271 -40.84 -53.72 21.30
C TYR A 271 -41.62 -53.59 22.61
N GLU A 272 -41.80 -52.37 23.12
CA GLU A 272 -42.61 -52.12 24.32
C GLU A 272 -44.10 -52.46 24.08
N ALA A 273 -44.64 -52.12 22.90
CA ALA A 273 -46.02 -52.45 22.53
C ALA A 273 -46.24 -53.97 22.44
N THR A 274 -45.33 -54.72 21.82
CA THR A 274 -45.42 -56.18 21.72
C THR A 274 -45.26 -56.86 23.08
N ASN A 275 -44.36 -56.38 23.93
CA ASN A 275 -44.15 -56.91 25.28
C ASN A 275 -45.36 -56.64 26.21
N ASN A 276 -46.02 -55.49 26.07
CA ASN A 276 -47.27 -55.20 26.79
C ASN A 276 -48.45 -56.07 26.30
N LEU A 277 -48.56 -56.32 24.99
CA LEU A 277 -49.55 -57.27 24.43
C LEU A 277 -49.33 -58.69 24.95
N GLN A 278 -48.07 -59.12 25.08
CA GLN A 278 -47.71 -60.43 25.63
C GLN A 278 -48.12 -60.59 27.10
N LYS A 279 -48.03 -59.50 27.89
CA LYS A 279 -48.45 -59.47 29.31
C LYS A 279 -49.97 -59.40 29.51
N CYS A 280 -50.72 -58.85 28.55
CA CYS A 280 -52.19 -58.79 28.60
C CYS A 280 -52.89 -60.01 28.01
N SER A 281 -52.15 -60.99 27.47
CA SER A 281 -52.73 -62.25 27.00
C SER A 281 -53.03 -63.16 28.20
N PRO A 282 -54.31 -63.55 28.44
CA PRO A 282 -54.64 -64.43 29.55
C PRO A 282 -54.02 -65.81 29.33
N ASN A 283 -53.37 -66.33 30.38
CA ASN A 283 -52.82 -67.68 30.50
C ASN A 283 -53.57 -68.71 29.64
N ARG A 284 -52.91 -69.25 28.61
CA ARG A 284 -53.39 -70.46 27.93
C ARG A 284 -53.11 -71.66 28.87
N PRO A 285 -54.08 -72.56 29.14
CA PRO A 285 -53.89 -73.63 30.09
C PRO A 285 -52.82 -74.62 29.62
N THR A 286 -51.96 -75.01 30.56
CA THR A 286 -51.09 -76.18 30.46
C THR A 286 -51.93 -77.44 30.31
N GLY A 287 -51.91 -78.08 29.14
CA GLY A 287 -52.56 -79.38 28.94
C GLY A 287 -52.74 -79.74 27.47
N GLY A 288 -51.74 -80.41 26.89
CA GLY A 288 -51.79 -80.90 25.51
C GLY A 288 -50.66 -81.87 25.22
N ARG A 289 -50.68 -83.02 25.90
CA ARG A 289 -49.86 -84.19 25.58
C ARG A 289 -50.12 -84.58 24.13
N LEU A 290 -49.13 -84.44 23.26
CA LEU A 290 -49.11 -85.07 21.94
C LEU A 290 -48.98 -86.58 22.17
N GLU A 291 -50.09 -87.31 22.09
CA GLU A 291 -50.04 -88.76 21.92
C GLU A 291 -49.53 -89.08 20.52
N LEU A 292 -48.35 -89.71 20.47
CA LEU A 292 -47.90 -90.50 19.33
C LEU A 292 -48.85 -91.69 19.18
N VAL A 293 -49.79 -91.58 18.25
CA VAL A 293 -50.56 -92.72 17.78
C VAL A 293 -49.71 -93.47 16.77
N ALA A 294 -49.25 -94.65 17.18
CA ALA A 294 -48.64 -95.64 16.31
C ALA A 294 -49.70 -96.23 15.36
N ARG A 295 -49.40 -96.26 14.06
CA ARG A 295 -49.79 -97.28 13.10
C ARG A 295 -48.97 -97.17 11.83
#